data_AF-A0A0A9D8F0-F1
#
_entry.id   AF-A0A0A9D8F0-F1
#
_cell.length_a   1.000
_cell.length_b   1.000
_cell.length_c   1.000
_cell.angle_alpha   90.00
_cell.angle_beta   90.00
_cell.angle_gamma   90.00
#
_symmetry.space_group_name_H-M   'P 1'
#
loop_
_entity.id
_entity.type
_entity.pdbx_description
1 polymer ?
#
loop_
_entity_poly.entity_id
_entity_poly.type
_entity_poly.pdbx_seq_one_letter_code
_entity_poly.pdbx_strand_id
1 'polypeptide(L)'
;MGTGEANFLGGVARVKGVKDFDPEIAKKLFFEIYLDKYAKPNSGIGFLGALELIMECKNAGLKVAVASSADRIKVDANLAAAGLPVSL
;
A
#
# COMPACT_ATOMS: atom_id res chain seq x y z
N MET A 1 -8.43 11.02 -0.74
CA MET A 1 -7.23 10.84 0.09
C MET A 1 -7.54 9.80 1.15
N GLY A 2 -6.67 8.81 1.34
CA GLY A 2 -6.84 7.77 2.35
C GLY A 2 -6.85 8.38 3.76
N THR A 3 -7.98 8.31 4.45
CA THR A 3 -8.17 8.82 5.82
C THR A 3 -7.79 7.79 6.89
N GLY A 4 -7.50 6.55 6.48
CA GLY A 4 -7.22 5.43 7.38
C GLY A 4 -6.00 5.66 8.27
N GLU A 5 -4.90 6.11 7.68
CA GLU A 5 -3.63 6.32 8.40
C GLU A 5 -3.73 7.44 9.43
N ALA A 6 -4.39 8.56 9.10
CA ALA A 6 -4.58 9.66 10.05
C ALA A 6 -5.44 9.24 11.25
N ASN A 7 -6.51 8.48 11.00
CA ASN A 7 -7.36 7.93 12.06
C ASN A 7 -6.64 6.88 12.91
N PHE A 8 -5.87 6.00 12.28
CA PHE A 8 -5.11 4.96 12.97
C PHE A 8 -4.02 5.55 13.86
N LEU A 9 -3.12 6.35 13.28
CA LEU A 9 -2.02 6.98 14.00
C LEU A 9 -2.53 7.96 15.06
N GLY A 10 -3.50 8.81 14.71
CA GLY A 10 -4.12 9.75 15.65
C GLY A 10 -4.92 9.07 16.76
N GLY A 11 -5.54 7.93 16.46
CA GLY A 11 -6.21 7.08 17.46
C GLY A 11 -5.24 6.55 18.50
N VAL A 12 -4.11 6.00 18.06
CA VAL A 12 -3.05 5.52 18.96
C VAL A 12 -2.45 6.69 19.76
N ALA A 13 -2.17 7.82 19.12
CA ALA A 13 -1.65 9.01 19.77
C ALA A 13 -2.57 9.48 20.93
N ARG A 14 -3.89 9.51 20.73
CA ARG A 14 -4.86 9.82 21.79
C ARG A 14 -4.81 8.83 22.94
N VAL A 15 -4.82 7.53 22.65
CA VAL A 15 -4.78 6.48 23.68
C VAL A 15 -3.48 6.55 24.51
N LYS A 16 -2.38 7.00 23.89
CA LYS A 16 -1.07 7.12 24.54
C LYS A 16 -0.78 8.51 25.11
N GLY A 17 -1.70 9.48 24.98
CA GLY A 17 -1.52 10.83 25.48
C GLY A 17 -0.38 11.60 24.80
N VAL A 18 -0.09 11.32 23.53
CA VAL A 18 0.94 12.03 22.76
C VAL A 18 0.47 13.47 22.53
N LYS A 19 1.23 14.43 23.07
CA LYS A 19 0.98 15.87 22.87
C LYS A 19 1.53 16.32 21.52
N ASP A 20 0.90 17.34 20.95
CA ASP A 20 1.31 17.98 19.69
C ASP A 20 1.44 17.00 18.50
N PHE A 21 0.58 15.98 18.48
CA PHE A 21 0.52 15.02 17.38
C PHE A 21 0.06 15.71 16.09
N ASP A 22 0.92 15.70 15.08
CA ASP A 22 0.62 16.15 13.73
C ASP A 22 0.37 14.93 12.81
N PRO A 23 -0.87 14.75 12.32
CA PRO A 23 -1.20 13.62 11.45
C PRO A 23 -0.46 13.65 10.10
N GLU A 24 -0.13 14.82 9.57
CA GLU A 24 0.55 14.94 8.28
C GLU A 24 2.03 14.57 8.41
N ILE A 25 2.72 15.06 9.45
CA ILE A 25 4.11 14.68 9.75
C ILE A 25 4.20 13.18 10.03
N ALA A 26 3.30 12.66 10.87
CA ALA A 26 3.29 11.24 11.23
C ALA A 26 3.00 10.34 10.01
N LYS A 27 2.06 10.74 9.14
CA LYS A 27 1.73 9.99 7.93
C LYS A 27 2.88 9.97 6.94
N LYS A 28 3.58 11.10 6.76
CA LYS A 28 4.78 11.17 5.91
C LYS A 28 5.87 10.21 6.40
N LEU A 29 6.21 10.27 7.68
CA LEU A 29 7.22 9.39 8.28
C LEU A 29 6.80 7.91 8.21
N PHE A 30 5.50 7.63 8.41
CA PHE A 30 4.95 6.28 8.23
C PHE A 30 5.20 5.74 6.83
N PHE A 31 4.95 6.53 5.78
CA PHE A 31 5.23 6.10 4.41
C PHE A 31 6.71 5.91 4.16
N GLU A 32 7.58 6.81 4.61
CA GLU A 32 9.04 6.66 4.48
C GLU A 32 9.52 5.33 5.09
N ILE A 33 9.09 5.03 6.32
CA ILE A 33 9.44 3.77 6.99
C ILE A 33 8.83 2.58 6.25
N TYR A 34 7.58 2.68 5.81
CA TYR A 34 6.88 1.58 5.15
C TYR A 34 7.55 1.19 3.82
N LEU A 35 7.87 2.18 3.00
CA LEU A 35 8.52 2.00 1.71
C LEU A 35 9.95 1.45 1.89
N ASP A 36 10.70 1.98 2.85
CA ASP A 36 12.06 1.52 3.10
C ASP A 36 12.10 0.11 3.70
N LYS A 37 11.20 -0.25 4.63
CA LYS A 37 11.32 -1.53 5.35
C LYS A 37 10.52 -2.67 4.76
N TYR A 38 9.34 -2.40 4.20
CA TYR A 38 8.35 -3.43 3.90
C TYR A 38 7.99 -3.52 2.42
N ALA A 39 7.79 -2.38 1.76
CA ALA A 39 7.35 -2.33 0.36
C ALA A 39 8.49 -2.14 -0.65
N LYS A 40 9.62 -2.84 -0.44
CA LYS A 40 10.67 -2.91 -1.47
C LYS A 40 10.19 -3.73 -2.66
N PRO A 41 10.59 -3.41 -3.90
CA PRO A 41 10.23 -4.21 -5.07
C PRO A 41 10.57 -5.70 -4.87
N ASN A 42 9.64 -6.59 -5.21
CA ASN A 42 9.75 -8.03 -5.01
C ASN A 42 10.08 -8.48 -3.57
N SER A 43 9.71 -7.70 -2.55
CA SER A 43 9.91 -8.09 -1.15
C SER A 43 8.99 -9.23 -0.68
N GLY A 44 8.09 -9.71 -1.54
CA GLY A 44 7.27 -10.89 -1.28
C GLY A 44 6.00 -10.59 -0.48
N ILE A 45 5.48 -9.36 -0.53
CA ILE A 45 4.18 -9.05 0.09
C ILE A 45 2.99 -9.63 -0.69
N GLY A 46 3.22 -10.08 -1.92
CA GLY A 46 2.18 -10.62 -2.79
C GLY A 46 1.62 -11.94 -2.25
N PHE A 47 0.34 -12.19 -2.50
CA PHE A 47 -0.28 -13.47 -2.18
C PHE A 47 0.04 -14.50 -3.27
N LEU A 48 0.31 -15.74 -2.85
CA LEU A 48 0.54 -16.86 -3.76
C LEU A 48 -0.68 -17.04 -4.69
N GLY A 49 -0.44 -17.18 -5.99
CA GLY A 49 -1.50 -17.36 -6.99
C GLY A 49 -2.10 -16.05 -7.53
N ALA A 50 -1.80 -14.90 -6.93
CA ALA A 50 -2.39 -13.63 -7.35
C ALA A 50 -1.88 -13.18 -8.72
N LEU A 51 -0.57 -13.26 -8.96
CA LEU A 51 0.02 -12.92 -10.25
C LEU A 51 -0.43 -13.91 -11.33
N GLU A 52 -0.45 -15.19 -10.99
CA GLU A 52 -0.89 -16.28 -11.87
C GLU A 52 -2.33 -16.05 -12.33
N LEU A 53 -3.26 -15.78 -11.42
CA LEU A 53 -4.65 -15.49 -11.74
C LEU A 53 -4.81 -14.25 -12.64
N ILE A 54 -4.05 -13.18 -12.36
CA ILE A 54 -4.07 -11.96 -13.19
C ILE A 54 -3.60 -12.27 -14.61
N MET A 55 -2.55 -13.09 -14.75
CA MET A 55 -2.02 -13.49 -16.06
C MET A 55 -2.98 -14.42 -16.81
N GLU A 56 -3.63 -15.37 -16.13
CA GLU A 56 -4.66 -16.22 -16.72
C GLU A 56 -5.84 -15.40 -17.27
N CYS A 57 -6.35 -14.43 -16.49
CA CYS A 57 -7.39 -13.51 -16.95
C CYS A 57 -6.97 -12.75 -18.21
N LYS A 58 -5.74 -12.20 -18.25
CA LYS A 58 -5.22 -11.49 -19.42
C LYS A 58 -5.09 -12.43 -20.63
N ASN A 59 -4.58 -13.65 -20.44
CA ASN A 59 -4.42 -14.65 -21.50
C ASN A 59 -5.78 -15.10 -22.08
N ALA A 60 -6.84 -15.06 -21.27
CA ALA A 60 -8.22 -15.28 -21.71
C ALA A 60 -8.85 -14.07 -22.43
N GLY A 61 -8.10 -12.98 -22.62
CA GLY A 61 -8.59 -11.75 -23.27
C GLY A 61 -9.38 -10.82 -22.34
N LEU A 62 -9.38 -11.05 -21.03
CA LEU A 62 -10.07 -10.21 -20.06
C LEU A 62 -9.26 -8.96 -19.72
N LYS A 63 -9.97 -7.83 -19.57
CA LYS A 63 -9.37 -6.59 -19.05
C LYS A 63 -9.31 -6.68 -17.52
N VAL A 64 -8.15 -6.39 -16.96
CA VAL A 64 -7.93 -6.35 -15.50
C VAL A 64 -7.51 -4.94 -15.08
N ALA A 65 -7.90 -4.54 -13.88
CA ALA A 65 -7.57 -3.25 -13.30
C ALA A 65 -7.41 -3.36 -11.78
N VAL A 66 -6.66 -2.43 -11.18
CA VAL A 66 -6.54 -2.29 -9.73
C VAL A 66 -7.50 -1.21 -9.28
N ALA A 67 -8.44 -1.56 -8.39
CA ALA A 67 -9.31 -0.62 -7.71
C ALA A 67 -8.96 -0.62 -6.23
N SER A 68 -8.53 0.53 -5.70
CA SER A 68 -8.16 0.68 -4.30
C SER A 68 -8.52 2.06 -3.78
N SER A 69 -8.94 2.13 -2.52
CA SER A 69 -9.14 3.38 -1.77
C SER A 69 -7.84 3.91 -1.15
N ALA A 70 -6.74 3.16 -1.26
CA ALA A 70 -5.45 3.56 -0.72
C ALA A 70 -4.86 4.73 -1.50
N ASP A 71 -4.01 5.51 -0.83
CA ASP A 71 -3.23 6.54 -1.51
C ASP A 71 -2.33 5.91 -2.59
N ARG A 72 -2.18 6.60 -3.72
CA ARG A 72 -1.44 6.12 -4.90
C ARG A 72 -0.03 5.62 -4.56
N ILE A 73 0.65 6.31 -3.65
CA ILE A 73 1.97 5.93 -3.14
C ILE A 73 2.02 4.50 -2.58
N LYS A 74 0.97 4.06 -1.87
CA LYS A 74 0.87 2.69 -1.35
C LYS A 74 0.48 1.71 -2.45
N VAL A 75 -0.42 2.09 -3.34
CA VAL A 75 -0.83 1.23 -4.45
C VAL A 75 0.38 0.85 -5.30
N ASP A 76 1.15 1.85 -5.74
CA ASP A 76 2.32 1.62 -6.60
C ASP A 76 3.39 0.81 -5.88
N ALA A 77 3.69 1.15 -4.62
CA ALA A 77 4.68 0.42 -3.84
C ALA A 77 4.28 -1.04 -3.57
N ASN A 78 3.00 -1.28 -3.26
CA ASN A 78 2.53 -2.64 -2.98
C ASN A 78 2.49 -3.51 -4.23
N LEU A 79 2.11 -2.94 -5.38
CA LEU A 79 2.16 -3.65 -6.65
C LEU A 79 3.61 -4.04 -6.99
N ALA A 80 4.55 -3.11 -6.87
CA ALA A 80 5.98 -3.40 -7.09
C ALA A 80 6.52 -4.45 -6.09
N ALA A 81 6.16 -4.35 -4.81
CA ALA A 81 6.58 -5.29 -3.77
C ALA A 81 5.96 -6.69 -3.96
N ALA A 82 4.76 -6.78 -4.53
CA ALA A 82 4.08 -8.02 -4.90
C ALA A 82 4.55 -8.61 -6.23
N GLY A 83 5.48 -7.95 -6.95
CA GLY A 83 5.89 -8.37 -8.28
C GLY A 83 4.79 -8.21 -9.34
N LEU A 84 3.81 -7.34 -9.09
CA LEU A 84 2.70 -7.04 -9.99
C LEU A 84 2.99 -5.76 -10.79
N PRO A 85 3.37 -5.86 -12.07
CA PRO A 85 3.66 -4.69 -12.88
C PRO A 85 2.41 -3.84 -13.17
N VAL A 86 2.53 -2.52 -13.00
CA VAL A 86 1.45 -1.54 -13.29
C VAL A 86 1.22 -1.39 -14.81
N SER A 87 2.23 -1.77 -15.60
CA SER A 87 2.18 -1.92 -17.06
C SER A 87 2.95 -3.16 -17.46
N LEU A 88 2.32 -4.04 -18.25
CA LEU A 88 2.97 -5.17 -18.93
C LEU A 88 3.29 -4.79 -20.37
#